data_AF-A0A6I9YAT7-F1
#
_entry.id   AF-A0A6I9YAT7-F1
#
_cell.length_a   1.000
_cell.length_b   1.000
_cell.length_c   1.000
_cell.angle_alpha   90.00
_cell.angle_beta   90.00
_cell.angle_gamma   90.00
#
_symmetry.space_group_name_H-M   'P 1'
#
loop_
_entity.id
_entity.type
_entity.pdbx_description
1 polymer ?
#
loop_
_entity_poly.entity_id
_entity_poly.type
_entity_poly.pdbx_seq_one_letter_code
_entity_poly.pdbx_strand_id
1 'polypeptide(L)'
;MLWGWRNVVCNKEETSCPANQVFRYNLTTCQQSCRSLSDGDKYCLEGFTPVDGCGCPDNTYVNEKGTCVSMSYCSCHHQGLYAQPGESIMKDGKRCVCRNGRFQCVTVDIHPH
;
A
#
# COMPACT_ATOMS: atom_id res chain seq x y z
N MET A 1 -18.10 11.83 -15.79
CA MET A 1 -16.80 11.19 -16.11
C MET A 1 -17.04 10.28 -17.30
N LEU A 2 -16.30 10.44 -18.41
CA LEU A 2 -16.45 9.61 -19.60
C LEU A 2 -15.53 8.39 -19.42
N TRP A 3 -16.06 7.19 -19.41
CA TRP A 3 -15.25 5.97 -19.31
C TRP A 3 -14.82 5.54 -20.72
N GLY A 4 -13.52 5.27 -20.94
CA GLY A 4 -13.01 4.67 -22.17
C GLY A 4 -12.71 5.62 -23.35
N TRP A 5 -12.85 6.94 -23.18
CA TRP A 5 -12.55 7.89 -24.27
C TRP A 5 -11.07 7.89 -24.70
N ARG A 6 -10.14 7.59 -23.78
CA ARG A 6 -8.70 7.57 -24.05
C ARG A 6 -8.28 6.43 -24.96
N ASN A 7 -9.04 5.33 -24.99
CA ASN A 7 -8.71 4.15 -25.79
C ASN A 7 -8.64 4.46 -27.31
N VAL A 8 -9.40 5.47 -27.75
CA VAL A 8 -9.55 5.85 -29.16
C VAL A 8 -8.62 6.99 -29.59
N VAL A 9 -8.20 7.86 -28.65
CA VAL A 9 -7.47 9.11 -28.96
C VAL A 9 -6.08 9.17 -28.31
N CYS A 10 -5.93 8.72 -27.06
CA CYS A 10 -4.71 8.82 -26.26
C CYS A 10 -4.30 7.45 -25.67
N ASN A 11 -4.35 6.39 -26.48
CA ASN A 11 -4.09 5.00 -26.07
C ASN A 11 -2.70 4.78 -25.44
N LYS A 12 -1.72 5.59 -25.82
CA LYS A 12 -0.32 5.44 -25.41
C LYS A 12 -0.13 5.53 -23.89
N GLU A 13 -1.02 6.23 -23.19
CA GLU A 13 -0.99 6.37 -21.73
C GLU A 13 -1.65 5.20 -21.00
N GLU A 14 -2.66 4.54 -21.59
CA GLU A 14 -3.31 3.35 -20.99
C GLU A 14 -2.36 2.15 -20.95
N THR A 15 -1.44 2.04 -21.91
CA THR A 15 -0.46 0.95 -22.01
C THR A 15 0.90 1.26 -21.39
N SER A 16 1.11 2.48 -20.88
CA SER A 16 2.42 2.92 -20.35
C SER A 16 2.55 2.82 -18.83
N CYS A 17 1.56 2.24 -18.13
CA CYS A 17 1.65 2.13 -16.68
C CYS A 17 2.84 1.26 -16.25
N PRO A 18 3.61 1.70 -15.24
CA PRO A 18 4.79 0.98 -14.81
C PRO A 18 4.42 -0.34 -14.12
N ALA A 19 5.30 -1.34 -14.26
CA ALA A 19 5.16 -2.66 -13.66
C ALA A 19 3.80 -3.31 -13.98
N ASN A 20 3.03 -3.68 -12.96
CA ASN A 20 1.71 -4.30 -13.08
C ASN A 20 0.57 -3.36 -12.66
N GLN A 21 0.79 -2.05 -12.73
CA GLN A 21 -0.27 -1.05 -12.51
C GLN A 21 -1.19 -0.98 -13.72
N VAL A 22 -2.42 -0.52 -13.49
CA VAL A 22 -3.44 -0.33 -14.52
C VAL A 22 -3.87 1.13 -14.58
N PHE A 23 -4.23 1.60 -15.77
CA PHE A 23 -4.76 2.94 -15.92
C PHE A 23 -6.15 3.04 -15.29
N ARG A 24 -6.42 4.12 -14.55
CA ARG A 24 -7.67 4.38 -13.85
C ARG A 24 -8.09 5.83 -14.01
N TYR A 25 -9.40 6.02 -13.98
CA TYR A 25 -10.04 7.34 -14.13
C TYR A 25 -10.43 7.97 -12.78
N ASN A 26 -10.33 7.25 -11.67
CA ASN A 26 -10.82 7.70 -10.36
C ASN A 26 -9.75 7.55 -9.27
N LEU A 27 -8.53 7.96 -9.55
CA LEU A 27 -7.45 7.94 -8.57
C LEU A 27 -7.63 9.03 -7.54
N THR A 28 -7.79 8.62 -6.29
CA THR A 28 -7.78 9.49 -5.13
C THR A 28 -6.37 9.58 -4.54
N THR A 29 -6.06 10.68 -3.86
CA THR A 29 -4.79 10.89 -3.13
C THR A 29 -4.48 9.78 -2.13
N CYS A 30 -5.51 9.12 -1.59
CA CYS A 30 -5.38 8.05 -0.61
C CYS A 30 -5.32 6.66 -1.24
N GLN A 31 -4.61 6.52 -2.36
CA GLN A 31 -4.34 5.19 -2.88
C GLN A 31 -3.66 4.32 -1.84
N GLN A 32 -4.18 3.12 -1.66
CA GLN A 32 -3.70 2.22 -0.63
C GLN A 32 -2.34 1.63 -1.05
N SER A 33 -1.29 2.02 -0.31
CA SER A 33 0.04 1.44 -0.38
C SER A 33 0.29 0.54 0.83
N CYS A 34 1.24 -0.39 0.72
CA CYS A 34 1.65 -1.20 1.88
C CYS A 34 2.11 -0.30 3.05
N ARG A 35 2.76 0.84 2.74
CA ARG A 35 3.14 1.83 3.75
C ARG A 35 1.93 2.47 4.44
N SER A 36 0.90 2.86 3.68
CA SER A 36 -0.32 3.43 4.28
C SER A 36 -1.05 2.44 5.20
N LEU A 37 -0.96 1.13 4.93
CA LEU A 37 -1.50 0.12 5.84
C LEU A 37 -0.80 0.12 7.20
N SER A 38 0.53 0.34 7.21
CA SER A 38 1.35 0.37 8.42
C SER A 38 1.25 1.69 9.19
N ASP A 39 1.32 2.81 8.49
CA ASP A 39 1.32 4.16 9.08
C ASP A 39 -0.12 4.61 9.44
N GLY A 40 -1.14 3.95 8.87
CA GLY A 40 -2.54 4.36 8.90
C GLY A 40 -2.81 5.54 7.96
N ASP A 41 -4.07 6.00 7.96
CA ASP A 41 -4.52 7.12 7.10
C ASP A 41 -4.03 8.50 7.58
N LYS A 42 -2.94 8.56 8.36
CA LYS A 42 -2.40 9.81 8.92
C LYS A 42 -2.03 10.87 7.88
N TYR A 43 -1.71 10.43 6.67
CA TYR A 43 -1.28 11.29 5.57
C TYR A 43 -2.30 11.32 4.41
N CYS A 44 -3.46 10.69 4.59
CA CYS A 44 -4.55 10.75 3.64
C CYS A 44 -5.28 12.08 3.82
N LEU A 45 -5.09 13.02 2.89
CA LEU A 45 -5.86 14.24 2.84
C LEU A 45 -7.16 13.97 2.05
N GLU A 46 -8.29 14.09 2.74
CA GLU A 46 -9.61 14.03 2.12
C GLU A 46 -9.92 15.32 1.31
N GLY A 47 -10.93 15.25 0.42
CA GLY A 47 -11.42 16.41 -0.31
C GLY A 47 -10.70 16.72 -1.63
N PHE A 48 -9.76 15.88 -2.07
CA PHE A 48 -9.15 16.01 -3.39
C PHE A 48 -10.07 15.50 -4.50
N THR A 49 -10.12 16.23 -5.61
CA THR A 49 -10.83 15.79 -6.81
C THR A 49 -10.10 14.58 -7.42
N PRO A 50 -10.78 13.47 -7.69
CA PRO A 50 -10.16 12.31 -8.33
C PRO A 50 -9.54 12.66 -9.69
N VAL A 51 -8.42 12.02 -10.01
CA VAL A 51 -7.68 12.24 -11.26
C VAL A 51 -7.54 10.95 -12.07
N ASP A 52 -7.19 11.09 -13.35
CA ASP A 52 -6.81 9.98 -14.22
C ASP A 52 -5.31 9.67 -14.06
N GLY A 53 -4.91 8.40 -14.17
CA GLY A 53 -3.50 7.99 -14.05
C GLY A 53 -3.30 6.49 -13.83
N CYS A 54 -2.10 6.08 -13.40
CA CYS A 54 -1.79 4.67 -13.10
C CYS A 54 -1.98 4.34 -11.62
N GLY A 55 -2.53 3.17 -11.35
CA GLY A 55 -2.76 2.70 -10.00
C GLY A 55 -2.90 1.19 -9.91
N CYS A 56 -2.97 0.68 -8.68
CA CYS A 56 -3.11 -0.74 -8.48
C CYS A 56 -4.54 -1.26 -8.77
N PRO A 57 -4.68 -2.49 -9.30
CA PRO A 57 -5.95 -3.22 -9.35
C PRO A 57 -6.68 -3.28 -8.00
N ASP A 58 -7.98 -3.56 -8.01
CA ASP A 58 -8.78 -3.56 -6.78
C ASP A 58 -8.24 -4.64 -5.83
N ASN A 59 -8.26 -4.37 -4.53
CA ASN A 59 -7.72 -5.25 -3.49
C ASN A 59 -6.19 -5.50 -3.57
N THR A 60 -5.46 -4.68 -4.32
CA THR A 60 -4.00 -4.71 -4.36
C THR A 60 -3.39 -3.37 -3.97
N TYR A 61 -2.14 -3.42 -3.49
CA TYR A 61 -1.48 -2.33 -2.82
C TYR A 61 -0.11 -2.11 -3.44
N VAL A 62 0.27 -0.86 -3.63
CA VAL A 62 1.62 -0.55 -4.12
C VAL A 62 2.65 -0.80 -3.01
N ASN A 63 3.65 -1.64 -3.30
CA ASN A 63 4.77 -1.89 -2.39
C ASN A 63 5.89 -0.85 -2.56
N GLU A 64 6.96 -0.98 -1.78
CA GLU A 64 8.12 -0.07 -1.81
C GLU A 64 8.88 -0.05 -3.15
N LYS A 65 8.61 -1.02 -4.04
CA LYS A 65 9.20 -1.14 -5.38
C LYS A 65 8.27 -0.63 -6.49
N GLY A 66 7.12 -0.06 -6.14
CA GLY A 66 6.14 0.44 -7.12
C GLY A 66 5.29 -0.65 -7.80
N THR A 67 5.31 -1.87 -7.27
CA THR A 67 4.56 -3.02 -7.80
C THR A 67 3.33 -3.30 -6.96
N CYS A 68 2.23 -3.70 -7.59
CA CYS A 68 0.99 -4.05 -6.92
C CYS A 68 1.05 -5.48 -6.39
N VAL A 69 0.84 -5.62 -5.08
CA VAL A 69 0.80 -6.90 -4.38
C VAL A 69 -0.51 -7.05 -3.60
N SER A 70 -0.93 -8.28 -3.29
CA SER A 70 -2.06 -8.47 -2.38
C SER A 70 -1.65 -8.08 -0.96
N MET A 71 -2.65 -7.81 -0.11
CA MET A 71 -2.45 -7.39 1.27
C MET A 71 -1.51 -8.32 2.06
N SER A 72 -1.62 -9.64 1.85
CA SER A 72 -0.80 -10.64 2.56
C SER A 72 0.70 -10.58 2.21
N TYR A 73 1.05 -10.00 1.06
CA TYR A 73 2.43 -9.81 0.62
C TYR A 73 2.96 -8.41 0.91
N CYS A 74 2.17 -7.54 1.55
CA CYS A 74 2.65 -6.23 1.93
C CYS A 74 3.70 -6.31 3.06
N SER A 75 4.84 -5.66 2.80
CA SER A 75 5.82 -5.29 3.82
C SER A 75 5.20 -4.32 4.83
N CYS A 76 5.72 -4.32 6.06
CA CYS A 76 5.30 -3.40 7.11
C CYS A 76 6.35 -2.32 7.31
N HIS A 77 5.90 -1.06 7.34
CA HIS A 77 6.76 0.10 7.55
C HIS A 77 6.82 0.50 9.03
N HIS A 78 8.01 0.74 9.56
CA HIS A 78 8.22 1.33 10.89
C HIS A 78 9.50 2.15 10.92
N GLN A 79 9.40 3.45 11.26
CA GLN A 79 10.56 4.36 11.44
C GLN A 79 11.56 4.34 10.26
N GLY A 80 11.07 4.26 9.02
CA GLY A 80 11.91 4.26 7.82
C GLY A 80 12.40 2.88 7.37
N LEU A 81 12.12 1.82 8.14
CA LEU A 81 12.46 0.45 7.81
C LEU A 81 11.23 -0.32 7.31
N TYR A 82 11.48 -1.31 6.44
CA TYR A 82 10.47 -2.22 5.91
C TYR A 82 10.75 -3.65 6.37
N ALA A 83 9.82 -4.23 7.12
CA ALA A 83 9.83 -5.63 7.52
C ALA A 83 9.03 -6.47 6.50
N GLN A 84 9.56 -7.61 6.09
CA GLN A 84 8.89 -8.51 5.15
C GLN A 84 7.67 -9.20 5.81
N PRO A 85 6.70 -9.69 5.02
CA PRO A 85 5.60 -10.49 5.54
C PRO A 85 6.09 -11.66 6.41
N GLY A 86 5.60 -11.75 7.64
CA GLY A 86 6.00 -12.77 8.63
C GLY A 86 7.24 -12.42 9.44
N GLU A 87 7.99 -11.38 9.09
CA GLU A 87 9.14 -10.92 9.86
C GLU A 87 8.72 -10.34 11.21
N SER A 88 9.56 -10.53 12.23
CA SER A 88 9.30 -10.05 13.59
C SER A 88 10.31 -8.99 14.02
N ILE A 89 9.81 -7.90 14.60
CA ILE A 89 10.62 -6.84 15.21
C ILE A 89 10.29 -6.69 16.70
N MET A 90 11.21 -6.10 17.45
CA MET A 90 10.93 -5.61 18.81
C MET A 90 10.56 -4.14 18.72
N LYS A 91 9.38 -3.78 19.23
CA LYS A 91 8.88 -2.41 19.27
C LYS A 91 8.32 -2.13 20.65
N ASP A 92 8.86 -1.13 21.34
CA ASP A 92 8.38 -0.68 22.66
C ASP A 92 8.24 -1.84 23.67
N GLY A 93 9.19 -2.79 23.70
CA GLY A 93 9.16 -3.97 24.57
C GLY A 93 8.17 -5.07 24.15
N LYS A 94 7.48 -4.92 23.02
CA LYS A 94 6.56 -5.91 22.44
C LYS A 94 7.21 -6.61 21.25
N ARG A 95 6.89 -7.90 21.08
CA ARG A 95 7.24 -8.65 19.87
C ARG A 95 6.14 -8.42 18.83
N CYS A 96 6.49 -7.83 17.70
CA CYS A 96 5.56 -7.49 16.63
C CYS A 96 5.87 -8.30 15.38
N VAL A 97 4.87 -8.95 14.80
CA VAL A 97 4.99 -9.69 13.53
C VAL A 97 4.30 -8.93 12.42
N CYS A 98 4.96 -8.76 11.29
CA CYS A 98 4.36 -8.14 10.12
C CYS A 98 3.33 -9.07 9.47
N ARG A 99 2.07 -8.67 9.42
CA ARG A 99 0.99 -9.41 8.77
C ARG A 99 0.05 -8.45 8.07
N ASN A 100 -0.24 -8.73 6.80
CA ASN A 100 -1.18 -7.94 5.99
C ASN A 100 -0.83 -6.44 5.95
N GLY A 101 0.46 -6.09 5.83
CA GLY A 101 0.94 -4.71 5.85
C GLY A 101 0.79 -3.99 7.19
N ARG A 102 0.52 -4.71 8.30
CA ARG A 102 0.39 -4.17 9.66
C ARG A 102 1.21 -4.98 10.67
N PHE A 103 1.78 -4.29 11.66
CA PHE A 103 2.42 -4.96 12.79
C PHE A 103 1.36 -5.46 13.79
N GLN A 104 1.33 -6.76 14.02
CA GLN A 104 0.57 -7.40 15.08
C GLN A 104 1.48 -7.67 16.27
N CYS A 105 1.29 -6.93 17.36
CA CYS A 105 2.18 -6.93 18.52
C CYS A 105 1.59 -7.67 19.71
N VAL A 106 2.41 -8.49 20.37
CA VAL A 106 2.08 -9.15 21.63
C VAL A 106 3.06 -8.70 22.72
N THR A 107 2.56 -8.52 23.94
CA THR A 107 3.41 -8.29 25.12
C THR A 107 4.24 -9.55 25.36
N VAL A 108 5.54 -9.37 25.58
CA VAL A 108 6.40 -10.46 26.01
C VAL A 108 6.36 -10.44 27.53
N ASP A 109 5.54 -11.31 28.12
CA ASP A 109 5.52 -11.49 29.57
C ASP A 109 6.79 -12.24 29.97
N ILE A 110 7.84 -11.49 30.31
CA ILE A 110 9.04 -12.05 30.94
C ILE A 110 8.66 -12.34 32.38
N HIS A 111 8.17 -13.56 32.67
CA HIS A 111 8.14 -14.02 34.06
C HIS A 111 9.58 -14.23 34.52
N PRO A 112 10.10 -13.45 35.50
CA PRO A 112 11.36 -13.78 36.10
C PRO A 112 11.16 -15.02 36.99
N HIS A 113 11.94 -16.06 36.71
CA HIS A 113 12.13 -17.17 37.64
C HIS A 113 13.11 -16.76 38.74
#